data_AF-A0A0M7BC89-F1
#
_entry.id   AF-A0A0M7BC89-F1
#
_cell.length_a   1.000
_cell.length_b   1.000
_cell.length_c   1.000
_cell.angle_alpha   90.00
_cell.angle_beta   90.00
_cell.angle_gamma   90.00
#
_symmetry.space_group_name_H-M   'P 1'
#
loop_
_entity.id
_entity.type
_entity.pdbx_description
1 polymer ?
#
loop_
_entity_poly.entity_id
_entity_poly.type
_entity_poly.pdbx_seq_one_letter_code
_entity_poly.pdbx_strand_id
1 'polypeptide(L)'
;MTLRTLSLLALLTATPAAAQNIGDGFRCPGPEDLPDVLITVGRTDMLSELLGEPVEPDRTILHVQMIGDGADLPLVPHAPFDEAAVAGCISEHETPFDRVAFGEGLDEYRRAVRLDEAGLFNIPPAEAYWLTLGSLPDGDGS
;
A
#
# COMPACT_ATOMS: atom_id res chain seq x y z
N MET A 1 46.81 -7.86 31.87
CA MET A 1 45.98 -8.48 30.81
C MET A 1 44.68 -7.69 30.71
N THR A 2 44.55 -6.81 29.72
CA THR A 2 43.39 -5.93 29.55
C THR A 2 42.63 -6.42 28.32
N LEU A 3 41.43 -6.98 28.53
CA LEU A 3 40.57 -7.48 27.45
C LEU A 3 40.01 -6.31 26.64
N ARG A 4 40.16 -6.44 25.31
CA ARG A 4 39.54 -5.61 24.28
C ARG A 4 38.03 -5.83 24.25
N THR A 5 37.25 -4.76 24.16
CA THR A 5 35.84 -4.82 23.75
C THR A 5 35.73 -4.06 22.43
N LEU A 6 35.58 -4.80 21.33
CA LEU A 6 35.15 -4.22 20.06
C LEU A 6 33.62 -4.16 20.10
N SER A 7 33.05 -2.96 20.14
CA SER A 7 31.65 -2.76 19.82
C SER A 7 31.45 -2.95 18.31
N LEU A 8 30.77 -4.03 17.93
CA LEU A 8 30.17 -4.16 16.61
C LEU A 8 28.98 -3.21 16.55
N LEU A 9 29.12 -2.10 15.83
CA LEU A 9 27.99 -1.31 15.35
C LEU A 9 27.34 -2.10 14.21
N ALA A 10 26.23 -2.78 14.47
CA ALA A 10 25.39 -3.34 13.42
C ALA A 10 24.65 -2.18 12.74
N LEU A 11 25.12 -1.74 11.57
CA LEU A 11 24.33 -0.87 10.71
C LEU A 11 23.17 -1.71 10.17
N LEU A 12 21.95 -1.45 10.63
CA LEU A 12 20.75 -1.87 9.91
C LEU A 12 20.74 -1.11 8.59
N THR A 13 21.08 -1.78 7.50
CA THR A 13 20.79 -1.26 6.16
C THR A 13 19.29 -1.38 5.97
N ALA A 14 18.57 -0.26 6.07
CA ALA A 14 17.21 -0.19 5.54
C ALA A 14 17.32 -0.52 4.05
N THR A 15 16.78 -1.67 3.65
CA THR A 15 16.67 -2.02 2.24
C THR A 15 15.79 -0.95 1.61
N PRO A 16 16.22 -0.27 0.52
CA PRO A 16 15.33 0.62 -0.19
C PRO A 16 14.08 -0.16 -0.60
N ALA A 17 12.92 0.49 -0.55
CA ALA A 17 11.67 -0.06 -1.09
C ALA A 17 11.99 -0.67 -2.46
N ALA A 18 11.85 -1.99 -2.57
CA ALA A 18 12.12 -2.68 -3.82
C ALA A 18 11.26 -2.01 -4.90
N ALA A 19 11.86 -1.65 -6.04
CA ALA A 19 11.13 -1.06 -7.15
C ALA A 19 9.92 -1.96 -7.48
N GLN A 20 8.72 -1.43 -7.28
CA GLN A 20 7.50 -2.23 -7.34
C GLN A 20 7.02 -2.30 -8.79
N ASN A 21 6.90 -3.51 -9.31
CA ASN A 21 6.45 -3.77 -10.67
C ASN A 21 4.95 -4.09 -10.68
N ILE A 22 4.33 -3.81 -11.82
CA ILE A 22 2.97 -4.27 -12.08
C ILE A 22 2.95 -5.81 -12.01
N GLY A 23 2.04 -6.34 -11.20
CA GLY A 23 1.90 -7.76 -10.89
C GLY A 23 2.59 -8.20 -9.61
N ASP A 24 3.40 -7.33 -8.97
CA ASP A 24 4.04 -7.68 -7.70
C ASP A 24 2.98 -7.80 -6.59
N GLY A 25 3.10 -8.90 -5.84
CA GLY A 25 2.28 -9.20 -4.68
C GLY A 25 3.01 -8.88 -3.38
N PHE A 26 2.27 -8.40 -2.39
CA PHE A 26 2.79 -8.17 -1.05
C PHE A 26 1.79 -8.59 0.03
N ARG A 27 2.32 -9.02 1.16
CA ARG A 27 1.59 -9.27 2.40
C ARG A 27 1.88 -8.12 3.37
N CYS A 28 0.84 -7.39 3.74
CA CYS A 28 0.90 -6.27 4.65
C CYS A 28 0.40 -6.70 6.04
N PRO A 29 1.21 -6.57 7.10
CA PRO A 29 0.81 -6.97 8.45
C PRO A 29 -0.48 -6.28 8.89
N GLY A 30 -1.42 -7.07 9.41
CA GLY A 30 -2.67 -6.57 9.97
C GLY A 30 -2.46 -5.74 11.25
N PRO A 31 -3.36 -4.78 11.55
CA PRO A 31 -3.45 -4.21 12.89
C PRO A 31 -3.87 -5.27 13.92
N GLU A 32 -3.69 -4.99 15.22
CA GLU A 32 -3.96 -5.97 16.28
C GLU A 32 -5.33 -6.66 16.12
N ASP A 33 -5.33 -7.99 16.25
CA ASP A 33 -6.49 -8.88 16.12
C ASP A 33 -7.18 -8.94 14.74
N LEU A 34 -6.62 -8.31 13.71
CA LEU A 34 -7.12 -8.40 12.35
C LEU A 34 -6.13 -9.16 11.44
N PRO A 35 -6.63 -9.97 10.48
CA PRO A 35 -5.77 -10.65 9.52
C PRO A 35 -4.89 -9.68 8.71
N ASP A 36 -3.76 -10.22 8.25
CA ASP A 36 -2.93 -9.59 7.23
C ASP A 36 -3.73 -9.30 5.97
N VAL A 37 -3.23 -8.38 5.15
CA VAL A 37 -3.85 -8.04 3.86
C VAL A 37 -2.86 -8.31 2.75
N LEU A 38 -3.31 -9.07 1.75
CA LEU A 38 -2.60 -9.26 0.50
C LEU A 38 -2.94 -8.12 -0.45
N ILE A 39 -1.91 -7.54 -1.05
CA ILE A 39 -2.06 -6.53 -2.09
C ILE A 39 -1.37 -6.98 -3.38
N THR A 40 -1.92 -6.58 -4.52
CA THR A 40 -1.29 -6.75 -5.84
C THR A 40 -1.20 -5.40 -6.53
N VAL A 41 -0.01 -5.02 -7.00
CA VAL A 41 0.19 -3.79 -7.76
C VAL A 41 -0.36 -3.97 -9.17
N GLY A 42 -1.48 -3.33 -9.49
CA GLY A 42 -2.08 -3.38 -10.83
C GLY A 42 -1.56 -2.28 -11.77
N ARG A 43 -1.08 -1.16 -11.22
CA ARG A 43 -0.53 -0.02 -11.96
C ARG A 43 0.34 0.87 -11.07
N THR A 44 1.30 1.56 -11.68
CA THR A 44 2.01 2.69 -11.09
C THR A 44 1.75 3.96 -11.90
N ASP A 45 1.58 5.09 -11.23
CA ASP A 45 1.46 6.43 -11.82
C ASP A 45 2.40 7.38 -11.03
N MET A 46 2.76 8.52 -11.62
CA MET A 46 3.39 9.61 -10.87
C MET A 46 2.33 10.56 -10.33
N LEU A 47 2.57 11.18 -9.17
CA LEU A 47 1.63 12.14 -8.58
C LEU A 47 1.41 13.35 -9.50
N SER A 48 2.46 13.84 -10.14
CA SER A 48 2.36 14.93 -11.12
C SER A 48 1.49 14.56 -12.33
N GLU A 49 1.59 13.32 -12.82
CA GLU A 49 0.76 12.82 -13.92
C GLU A 49 -0.71 12.68 -13.52
N LEU A 50 -0.96 12.24 -12.29
CA LEU A 50 -2.30 12.10 -11.74
C LEU A 50 -3.00 13.47 -11.61
N LEU A 51 -2.29 14.48 -11.12
CA LEU A 51 -2.82 15.83 -10.91
C LEU A 51 -2.79 16.70 -12.18
N GLY A 52 -2.00 16.30 -13.19
CA GLY A 52 -1.83 17.06 -14.43
C GLY A 52 -1.01 18.35 -14.25
N GLU A 53 -0.25 18.46 -13.16
CA GLU A 53 0.59 19.61 -12.85
C GLU A 53 1.91 19.17 -12.19
N PRO A 54 3.00 19.96 -12.31
CA PRO A 54 4.27 19.64 -11.66
C PRO A 54 4.14 19.63 -10.12
N VAL A 55 4.69 18.59 -9.48
CA VAL A 55 4.74 18.44 -8.01
C VAL A 55 6.18 18.14 -7.59
N GLU A 56 6.64 18.74 -6.50
CA GLU A 56 8.00 18.56 -5.98
C GLU A 56 8.00 18.30 -4.45
N PRO A 57 8.55 17.17 -3.96
CA PRO A 57 9.07 16.05 -4.76
C PRO A 57 7.92 15.29 -5.44
N ASP A 58 8.14 14.87 -6.69
CA ASP A 58 7.21 13.95 -7.35
C ASP A 58 7.33 12.55 -6.70
N ARG A 59 6.19 11.88 -6.56
CA ARG A 59 6.08 10.62 -5.81
C ARG A 59 5.39 9.56 -6.65
N THR A 60 5.87 8.33 -6.52
CA THR A 60 5.25 7.18 -7.15
C THR A 60 3.98 6.80 -6.40
N ILE A 61 2.89 6.68 -7.14
CA ILE A 61 1.60 6.22 -6.68
C ILE A 61 1.40 4.79 -7.16
N LEU A 62 1.08 3.91 -6.21
CA LEU A 62 0.78 2.51 -6.46
C LEU A 62 -0.74 2.33 -6.46
N HIS A 63 -1.26 1.80 -7.54
CA HIS A 63 -2.65 1.38 -7.63
C HIS A 63 -2.71 -0.12 -7.37
N VAL A 64 -3.33 -0.49 -6.25
CA VAL A 64 -3.34 -1.87 -5.78
C VAL A 64 -4.75 -2.41 -5.69
N GLN A 65 -4.88 -3.72 -5.83
CA GLN A 65 -6.04 -4.49 -5.37
C GLN A 65 -5.72 -5.07 -3.99
N MET A 66 -6.69 -5.12 -3.08
CA MET A 66 -6.48 -5.62 -1.71
C MET A 66 -7.50 -6.68 -1.33
N ILE A 67 -7.05 -7.70 -0.59
CA ILE A 67 -7.89 -8.74 0.01
C ILE A 67 -7.28 -9.17 1.35
N GLY A 68 -8.10 -9.37 2.37
CA GLY A 68 -7.61 -9.93 3.63
C GLY A 68 -7.15 -11.37 3.47
N ASP A 69 -6.11 -11.77 4.19
CA ASP A 69 -5.58 -13.12 4.25
C ASP A 69 -6.43 -14.00 5.19
N GLY A 70 -7.66 -14.26 4.75
CA GLY A 70 -8.65 -15.02 5.47
C GLY A 70 -9.74 -15.53 4.54
N ALA A 71 -10.45 -16.57 4.98
CA ALA A 71 -11.56 -17.12 4.19
C ALA A 71 -12.69 -16.09 4.07
N ASP A 72 -13.24 -15.97 2.86
CA ASP A 72 -14.44 -15.18 2.53
C ASP A 72 -14.37 -13.68 2.87
N LEU A 73 -13.16 -13.09 2.90
CA LEU A 73 -12.99 -11.65 3.13
C LEU A 73 -13.30 -10.84 1.87
N PRO A 74 -13.93 -9.65 2.00
CA PRO A 74 -14.29 -8.82 0.85
C PRO A 74 -13.08 -8.37 0.04
N LEU A 75 -13.27 -8.26 -1.27
CA LEU A 75 -12.28 -7.66 -2.14
C LEU A 75 -12.41 -6.13 -2.13
N VAL A 76 -11.30 -5.41 -1.96
CA VAL A 76 -11.22 -3.99 -2.34
C VAL A 76 -10.56 -3.93 -3.73
N PRO A 77 -11.34 -3.61 -4.78
CA PRO A 77 -10.89 -3.81 -6.16
C PRO A 77 -9.78 -2.85 -6.57
N HIS A 78 -9.76 -1.65 -6.00
CA HIS A 78 -8.76 -0.63 -6.28
C HIS A 78 -8.57 0.26 -5.06
N ALA A 79 -7.31 0.57 -4.76
CA ALA A 79 -6.92 1.61 -3.82
C ALA A 79 -5.58 2.25 -4.24
N PRO A 80 -5.47 3.59 -4.23
CA PRO A 80 -4.23 4.32 -4.51
C PRO A 80 -3.41 4.56 -3.24
N PHE A 81 -2.12 4.22 -3.27
CA PHE A 81 -1.19 4.46 -2.17
C PHE A 81 0.03 5.25 -2.62
N ASP A 82 0.56 6.07 -1.72
CA ASP A 82 1.96 6.49 -1.82
C ASP A 82 2.88 5.25 -1.70
N GLU A 83 3.92 5.15 -2.52
CA GLU A 83 4.87 4.03 -2.45
C GLU A 83 5.43 3.82 -1.02
N ALA A 84 5.67 4.90 -0.28
CA ALA A 84 6.20 4.83 1.08
C ALA A 84 5.24 4.12 2.06
N ALA A 85 3.93 4.14 1.79
CA ALA A 85 2.94 3.47 2.63
C ALA A 85 3.05 1.94 2.59
N VAL A 86 3.64 1.39 1.52
CA VAL A 86 3.80 -0.06 1.30
C VAL A 86 5.13 -0.59 1.86
N ALA A 87 6.01 0.28 2.39
CA ALA A 87 7.35 -0.08 2.83
C ALA A 87 7.40 -1.16 3.94
N GLY A 88 6.32 -1.30 4.73
CA GLY A 88 6.21 -2.32 5.77
C GLY A 88 5.71 -3.69 5.29
N CYS A 89 5.32 -3.82 4.02
CA CYS A 89 4.80 -5.06 3.47
C CYS A 89 5.93 -5.99 2.99
N ILE A 90 5.68 -7.29 3.07
CA ILE A 90 6.62 -8.35 2.70
C ILE A 90 6.24 -8.86 1.31
N SER A 91 7.22 -9.01 0.41
CA SER A 91 6.96 -9.55 -0.94
C SER A 91 6.39 -10.96 -0.87
N GLU A 92 5.34 -11.20 -1.66
CA GLU A 92 4.59 -12.44 -1.76
C GLU A 92 4.53 -12.87 -3.23
N HIS A 93 4.75 -14.15 -3.50
CA HIS A 93 4.87 -14.64 -4.89
C HIS A 93 3.51 -14.80 -5.57
N GLU A 94 2.45 -15.02 -4.81
CA GLU A 94 1.11 -15.26 -5.33
C GLU A 94 0.09 -14.46 -4.52
N THR A 95 -0.56 -13.51 -5.20
CA THR A 95 -1.68 -12.75 -4.65
C THR A 95 -2.84 -12.79 -5.65
N PRO A 96 -4.10 -12.95 -5.19
CA PRO A 96 -5.25 -12.94 -6.09
C PRO A 96 -5.36 -11.60 -6.82
N PHE A 97 -5.58 -11.63 -8.13
CA PHE A 97 -5.77 -10.42 -8.93
C PHE A 97 -6.96 -10.57 -9.88
N ASP A 98 -7.97 -9.73 -9.69
CA ASP A 98 -9.11 -9.58 -10.58
C ASP A 98 -8.92 -8.32 -11.42
N ARG A 99 -8.39 -8.53 -12.63
CA ARG A 99 -8.09 -7.45 -13.56
C ARG A 99 -9.32 -6.65 -13.98
N VAL A 100 -10.50 -7.27 -14.03
CA VAL A 100 -11.73 -6.59 -14.46
C VAL A 100 -12.19 -5.66 -13.35
N ALA A 101 -12.33 -6.18 -12.13
CA ALA A 101 -12.72 -5.37 -10.97
C ALA A 101 -11.71 -4.25 -10.69
N PHE A 102 -10.41 -4.54 -10.81
CA PHE A 102 -9.36 -3.54 -10.67
C PHE A 102 -9.49 -2.42 -11.71
N GLY A 103 -9.74 -2.77 -12.98
CA GLY A 103 -9.91 -1.79 -14.06
C GLY A 103 -11.09 -0.87 -13.82
N GLU A 104 -12.24 -1.43 -13.43
CA GLU A 104 -13.45 -0.66 -13.10
C GLU A 104 -13.21 0.29 -11.92
N GLY A 105 -12.54 -0.18 -10.86
CA GLY A 105 -12.19 0.66 -9.71
C GLY A 105 -11.19 1.77 -10.05
N LEU A 106 -10.18 1.49 -10.89
CA LEU A 106 -9.22 2.49 -11.35
C LEU A 106 -9.89 3.60 -12.19
N ASP A 107 -10.81 3.22 -13.09
CA ASP A 107 -11.52 4.19 -13.92
C ASP A 107 -12.41 5.11 -13.08
N GLU A 108 -13.07 4.55 -12.06
CA GLU A 108 -13.87 5.31 -11.11
C GLU A 108 -13.02 6.25 -10.25
N TYR A 109 -11.88 5.77 -9.75
CA TYR A 109 -10.92 6.62 -9.02
C TYR A 109 -10.46 7.80 -9.88
N ARG A 110 -10.06 7.55 -11.13
CA ARG A 110 -9.62 8.62 -12.04
C ARG A 110 -10.71 9.63 -12.34
N ARG A 111 -11.97 9.16 -12.42
CA ARG A 111 -13.12 10.05 -12.53
C ARG A 111 -13.24 10.93 -11.28
N ALA A 112 -13.15 10.36 -10.10
CA ALA A 112 -13.24 11.07 -8.83
C ALA A 112 -12.08 12.07 -8.61
N VAL A 113 -10.84 11.72 -8.97
CA VAL A 113 -9.69 12.65 -8.93
C VAL A 113 -9.93 13.88 -9.80
N ARG A 114 -10.45 13.71 -11.02
CA ARG A 114 -10.78 14.85 -11.90
C ARG A 114 -11.89 15.75 -11.36
N LEU A 115 -12.67 15.24 -10.41
CA LEU A 115 -13.74 15.97 -9.73
C LEU A 115 -13.31 16.48 -8.34
N ASP A 116 -12.05 16.27 -7.94
CA ASP A 116 -11.54 16.59 -6.61
C ASP A 116 -12.29 15.83 -5.48
N GLU A 117 -12.78 14.63 -5.77
CA GLU A 117 -13.57 13.78 -4.87
C GLU A 117 -12.77 12.60 -4.29
N ALA A 118 -11.53 12.39 -4.73
CA ALA A 118 -10.68 11.29 -4.28
C ALA A 118 -9.24 11.73 -4.03
N GLY A 119 -8.65 11.16 -2.99
CA GLY A 119 -7.23 11.30 -2.66
C GLY A 119 -6.50 9.97 -2.69
N LEU A 120 -5.31 9.96 -2.10
CA LEU A 120 -4.47 8.78 -1.94
C LEU A 120 -4.38 8.37 -0.46
N PHE A 121 -4.17 7.09 -0.21
CA PHE A 121 -3.85 6.59 1.13
C PHE A 121 -2.36 6.82 1.44
N ASN A 122 -2.09 7.35 2.63
CA ASN A 122 -0.76 7.55 3.19
C ASN A 122 -0.52 6.72 4.47
N ILE A 123 -1.41 5.75 4.74
CA ILE A 123 -1.36 4.81 5.85
C ILE A 123 -1.08 3.40 5.32
N PRO A 124 -0.65 2.44 6.16
CA PRO A 124 -0.39 1.07 5.74
C PRO A 124 -1.60 0.43 5.04
N PRO A 125 -1.41 -0.37 3.97
CA PRO A 125 -2.51 -0.96 3.20
C PRO A 125 -3.47 -1.82 4.03
N ALA A 126 -2.95 -2.54 5.03
CA ALA A 126 -3.81 -3.33 5.91
C ALA A 126 -4.78 -2.45 6.71
N GLU A 127 -4.30 -1.32 7.24
CA GLU A 127 -5.14 -0.35 7.96
C GLU A 127 -6.20 0.26 7.03
N ALA A 128 -5.80 0.70 5.83
CA ALA A 128 -6.71 1.25 4.83
C ALA A 128 -7.80 0.24 4.41
N TYR A 129 -7.44 -1.03 4.23
CA TYR A 129 -8.40 -2.10 3.93
C TYR A 129 -9.44 -2.23 5.03
N TRP A 130 -9.02 -2.34 6.30
CA TRP A 130 -9.95 -2.53 7.41
C TRP A 130 -10.79 -1.27 7.71
N LEU A 131 -10.26 -0.06 7.48
CA LEU A 131 -11.05 1.18 7.48
C LEU A 131 -12.09 1.19 6.37
N THR A 132 -11.72 0.76 5.15
CA THR A 132 -12.65 0.68 4.01
C THR A 132 -13.82 -0.26 4.30
N LEU A 133 -13.59 -1.32 5.07
CA LEU A 133 -14.63 -2.25 5.51
C LEU A 133 -15.37 -1.80 6.78
N GLY A 134 -15.03 -0.65 7.37
CA GLY A 134 -15.63 -0.17 8.62
C GLY A 134 -15.34 -1.06 9.84
N SER A 135 -14.22 -1.79 9.81
CA SER A 135 -13.83 -2.75 10.85
C SER A 135 -12.86 -2.19 11.89
N LEU A 136 -12.27 -1.02 11.63
CA LEU A 136 -11.53 -0.24 12.61
C LEU A 136 -12.43 0.90 13.12
N PRO A 137 -12.35 1.27 14.41
CA PRO A 137 -13.04 2.45 14.90
C PRO A 137 -12.55 3.66 14.12
N ASP A 138 -13.46 4.54 13.68
CA ASP A 138 -13.09 5.86 13.19
C ASP A 138 -12.20 6.48 14.26
N GLY A 139 -10.92 6.70 13.96
CA GLY A 139 -9.97 7.21 14.94
C GLY A 139 -10.55 8.46 15.57
N ASP A 140 -10.82 8.40 16.88
CA ASP A 140 -11.35 9.53 17.64
C ASP A 140 -10.41 10.72 17.40
N GLY A 141 -10.83 11.67 16.57
CA GLY A 141 -10.08 12.88 16.27
C GLY A 141 -9.62 13.54 17.57
N SER A 142 -8.33 13.43 17.84
CA SER A 142 -7.65 14.02 19.01
C SER A 142 -6.65 15.05 18.54
#